data_AF-A0A5D3JCR2-F1
#
_entry.id   AF-A0A5D3JCR2-F1
#
_cell.length_a   1.000
_cell.length_b   1.000
_cell.length_c   1.000
_cell.angle_alpha   90.00
_cell.angle_beta   90.00
_cell.angle_gamma   90.00
#
_symmetry.space_group_name_H-M   'P 1'
#
loop_
_entity.id
_entity.type
_entity.pdbx_description
1 polymer ?
#
loop_
_entity_poly.entity_id
_entity_poly.type
_entity_poly.pdbx_seq_one_letter_code
_entity_poly.pdbx_strand_id
1 'polypeptide(L)'
;MNIPGNGLGRFGLAGLTLAGMAAIWWGITRYGGMLNINTRGEQVLAFVLVCLALVFVFYLPAMSRRVKESLYRRQSQQDSVLPGEEGRVALTPPHHITVGEIRQTLRYQYGRAWSRKVRILLIIGSVRDVEQLTPKLTQELWQEDQGTLLLWGGDPGAAVDNAWFTALRKLRYRPADGMVWVTSGFDGVLTTMNRTKPRLTPDEMDSVSHSLKLRYEALGWKLPLYVWSLYEGGNEKNGRITQPVGCLLPAGCTPQIVAEQFTALASLLIEQGIQQICGQPQHNFLLALADQLTRKPETVTEPLSVLLNPYRPQPLAGVVFSEASVEAGRSVRHHWGRDNRWETIPDSVLWLPAGLRPRKQGVNWMRGMSVAAAALMLLWAASMTVSFIANRHLVA
;
A
#
# COMPACT_ATOMS: atom_id res chain seq x y z
N MET A 1 30.91 -6.24 24.02
CA MET A 1 30.58 -7.68 23.89
C MET A 1 30.30 -7.95 22.43
N ASN A 2 31.24 -8.63 21.76
CA ASN A 2 31.16 -8.98 20.34
C ASN A 2 30.09 -10.04 20.12
N ILE A 3 29.10 -9.72 19.29
CA ILE A 3 28.15 -10.69 18.73
C ILE A 3 28.95 -11.54 17.73
N PRO A 4 29.06 -12.87 17.89
CA PRO A 4 29.72 -13.69 16.88
C PRO A 4 28.88 -13.64 15.60
N GLY A 5 29.49 -13.11 14.54
CA GLY A 5 28.89 -13.00 13.22
C GLY A 5 28.51 -14.38 12.69
N ASN A 6 27.22 -14.58 12.41
CA ASN A 6 26.73 -15.77 11.73
C ASN A 6 27.10 -15.68 10.24
N GLY A 7 28.38 -15.94 9.95
CA GLY A 7 28.99 -15.90 8.62
C GLY A 7 28.71 -17.15 7.77
N LEU A 8 27.54 -17.76 7.90
CA LEU A 8 27.08 -18.78 6.98
C LEU A 8 26.13 -18.13 5.97
N GLY A 9 26.74 -17.50 4.96
CA GLY A 9 26.02 -17.08 3.75
C GLY A 9 25.22 -18.25 3.19
N ARG A 10 24.14 -17.95 2.45
CA ARG A 10 23.19 -18.93 1.87
C ARG A 10 23.86 -20.14 1.17
N PHE A 11 25.11 -19.99 0.73
CA PHE A 11 25.95 -21.05 0.17
C PHE A 11 26.50 -22.08 1.19
N GLY A 12 26.85 -21.68 2.41
CA GLY A 12 27.34 -22.62 3.43
C GLY A 12 26.22 -23.50 3.99
N LEU A 13 25.01 -22.95 4.10
CA LEU A 13 23.82 -23.69 4.52
C LEU A 13 23.43 -24.71 3.44
N ALA A 14 23.49 -24.32 2.16
CA ALA A 14 23.32 -25.23 1.04
C ALA A 14 24.39 -26.33 1.01
N GLY A 15 25.66 -25.99 1.28
CA GLY A 15 26.77 -26.94 1.39
C GLY A 15 26.56 -27.99 2.48
N LEU A 16 26.12 -27.58 3.68
CA LEU A 16 25.78 -28.50 4.77
C LEU A 16 24.61 -29.41 4.41
N THR A 17 23.59 -28.90 3.73
CA THR A 17 22.46 -29.74 3.28
C THR A 17 22.88 -30.75 2.21
N LEU A 18 23.77 -30.38 1.28
CA LEU A 18 24.30 -31.28 0.26
C LEU A 18 25.20 -32.36 0.87
N ALA A 19 26.04 -31.99 1.83
CA ALA A 19 26.87 -32.95 2.58
C ALA A 19 26.01 -33.94 3.38
N GLY A 20 24.94 -33.45 4.02
CA GLY A 20 23.97 -34.30 4.72
C GLY A 20 23.25 -35.27 3.78
N MET A 21 22.79 -34.80 2.62
CA MET A 21 22.18 -35.66 1.60
C MET A 21 23.14 -36.73 1.07
N ALA A 22 24.42 -36.38 0.84
CA ALA A 22 25.44 -37.33 0.42
C ALA A 22 25.73 -38.40 1.48
N ALA A 23 25.76 -38.04 2.77
CA ALA A 23 25.95 -38.97 3.87
C ALA A 23 24.78 -39.96 4.02
N ILE A 24 23.54 -39.48 3.86
CA ILE A 24 22.33 -40.33 3.88
C ILE A 24 22.33 -41.30 2.70
N TRP A 25 22.70 -40.84 1.50
CA TRP A 25 22.82 -41.69 0.31
C TRP A 25 23.91 -42.77 0.49
N TRP A 26 25.06 -42.40 1.04
CA TRP A 26 26.14 -43.33 1.35
C TRP A 26 25.72 -44.38 2.39
N GLY A 27 24.99 -43.98 3.43
CA GLY A 27 24.45 -44.90 4.43
C GLY A 27 23.48 -45.93 3.86
N ILE A 28 22.56 -45.49 2.97
CA ILE A 28 21.55 -46.38 2.36
C ILE A 28 22.20 -47.36 1.38
N THR A 29 23.20 -46.93 0.61
CA THR A 29 23.91 -47.81 -0.32
C THR A 29 24.82 -48.82 0.39
N ARG A 30 25.36 -48.47 1.57
CA ARG A 30 26.24 -49.37 2.35
C ARG A 30 25.50 -50.33 3.27
N TYR A 31 24.37 -49.92 3.85
CA TYR A 31 23.58 -50.74 4.78
C TYR A 31 22.26 -51.29 4.18
N GLY A 32 21.90 -50.91 2.95
CA GLY A 32 20.68 -51.38 2.29
C GLY A 32 20.59 -52.90 2.12
N GLY A 33 21.73 -53.58 1.95
CA GLY A 33 21.80 -55.04 1.89
C GLY A 33 21.45 -55.73 3.22
N MET A 34 21.59 -55.04 4.36
CA MET A 34 21.24 -55.57 5.69
C MET A 34 19.74 -55.46 5.99
N LEU A 35 19.04 -54.57 5.29
CA LEU A 35 17.59 -54.33 5.41
C LEU A 35 16.77 -55.01 4.31
N ASN A 36 17.41 -55.89 3.51
CA ASN A 36 16.80 -56.61 2.38
C ASN A 36 16.31 -55.70 1.22
N ILE A 37 16.83 -54.47 1.15
CA ILE A 37 16.53 -53.44 0.13
C ILE A 37 17.63 -53.52 -0.94
N ASN A 38 17.58 -54.56 -1.77
CA ASN A 38 18.64 -54.87 -2.73
C ASN A 38 18.42 -54.26 -4.12
N THR A 39 17.19 -53.86 -4.46
CA THR A 39 16.92 -53.26 -5.76
C THR A 39 17.23 -51.76 -5.77
N ARG A 40 17.83 -51.27 -6.85
CA ARG A 40 18.17 -49.83 -7.02
C ARG A 40 16.94 -48.92 -6.86
N GLY A 41 15.74 -49.42 -7.21
CA GLY A 41 14.49 -48.68 -7.04
C GLY A 41 14.08 -48.47 -5.58
N GLU A 42 14.20 -49.51 -4.75
CA GLU A 42 13.85 -49.43 -3.32
C GLU A 42 14.84 -48.55 -2.53
N GLN A 43 16.11 -48.54 -2.92
CA GLN A 43 17.13 -47.66 -2.31
C GLN A 43 16.82 -46.17 -2.57
N VAL A 44 16.34 -45.84 -3.77
CA VAL A 44 15.91 -44.46 -4.10
C VAL A 44 14.64 -44.07 -3.34
N LEU A 45 13.66 -44.97 -3.22
CA LEU A 45 12.44 -44.72 -2.45
C LEU A 45 12.74 -44.52 -0.96
N ALA A 46 13.60 -45.34 -0.37
CA ALA A 46 14.03 -45.20 1.01
C ALA A 46 14.74 -43.85 1.24
N PHE A 47 15.60 -43.42 0.31
CA PHE A 47 16.27 -42.12 0.39
C PHE A 47 15.27 -40.95 0.35
N VAL A 48 14.27 -41.00 -0.53
CA VAL A 48 13.23 -39.96 -0.63
C VAL A 48 12.37 -39.92 0.63
N LEU A 49 11.99 -41.07 1.19
CA LEU A 49 11.21 -41.16 2.43
C LEU A 49 11.96 -40.60 3.64
N VAL A 50 13.25 -40.92 3.78
CA VAL A 50 14.10 -40.41 4.88
C VAL A 50 14.27 -38.89 4.78
N CYS A 51 14.47 -38.36 3.56
CA CYS A 51 14.54 -36.92 3.33
C CYS A 51 13.21 -36.20 3.66
N LEU A 52 12.07 -36.77 3.26
CA LEU A 52 10.74 -36.23 3.60
C LEU A 52 10.47 -36.24 5.10
N ALA A 53 10.81 -37.34 5.79
CA ALA A 53 10.67 -37.46 7.24
C ALA A 53 11.52 -36.41 7.97
N LEU A 54 12.78 -36.19 7.56
CA LEU A 54 13.64 -35.16 8.12
C LEU A 54 13.06 -33.77 7.93
N VAL A 55 12.56 -33.43 6.73
CA VAL A 55 11.91 -32.13 6.49
C VAL A 55 10.71 -31.94 7.42
N PHE A 56 9.89 -32.97 7.59
CA PHE A 56 8.71 -32.91 8.47
C PHE A 56 9.10 -32.74 9.95
N VAL A 57 10.08 -33.50 10.43
CA VAL A 57 10.59 -33.43 11.81
C VAL A 57 11.26 -32.09 12.11
N PHE A 58 11.95 -31.46 11.14
CA PHE A 58 12.53 -30.13 11.33
C PHE A 58 11.52 -28.99 11.21
N TYR A 59 10.50 -29.10 10.35
CA TYR A 59 9.52 -28.03 10.15
C TYR A 59 8.40 -27.99 11.21
N LEU A 60 7.96 -29.13 11.73
CA LEU A 60 6.90 -29.19 12.75
C LEU A 60 7.24 -28.41 14.05
N PRO A 61 8.46 -28.50 14.62
CA PRO A 61 8.87 -27.71 15.77
C PRO A 61 8.93 -26.21 15.46
N ALA A 62 9.36 -25.83 14.26
CA ALA A 62 9.44 -24.42 13.86
C ALA A 62 8.05 -23.78 13.69
N MET A 63 7.11 -24.51 13.09
CA MET A 63 5.71 -24.09 12.96
C MET A 63 5.00 -24.05 14.32
N SER A 64 5.17 -25.07 15.15
CA SER A 64 4.54 -25.12 16.47
C SER A 64 5.08 -24.04 17.41
N ARG A 65 6.36 -23.67 17.34
CA ARG A 65 6.92 -22.50 18.07
C ARG A 65 6.27 -21.19 17.64
N ARG A 66 6.12 -20.94 16.33
CA ARG A 66 5.43 -19.73 15.82
C ARG A 66 3.95 -19.69 16.19
N VAL A 67 3.28 -20.84 16.19
CA VAL A 67 1.87 -20.94 16.59
C VAL A 67 1.74 -20.77 18.11
N LYS A 68 2.60 -21.39 18.93
CA LYS A 68 2.64 -21.17 20.38
C LYS A 68 2.90 -19.72 20.73
N GLU A 69 3.87 -19.05 20.10
CA GLU A 69 4.11 -17.61 20.32
C GLU A 69 2.88 -16.75 19.97
N SER A 70 2.16 -17.12 18.91
CA SER A 70 0.93 -16.42 18.52
C SER A 70 -0.24 -16.66 19.46
N LEU A 71 -0.30 -17.84 20.09
CA LEU A 71 -1.32 -18.20 21.06
C LEU A 71 -1.00 -17.61 22.44
N TYR A 72 0.26 -17.68 22.90
CA TYR A 72 0.69 -17.03 24.14
C TYR A 72 0.51 -15.52 24.09
N ARG A 73 0.75 -14.86 22.95
CA ARG A 73 0.43 -13.42 22.79
C ARG A 73 -1.06 -13.12 22.81
N ARG A 74 -1.92 -14.05 22.38
CA ARG A 74 -3.38 -13.88 22.46
C ARG A 74 -3.88 -14.11 23.88
N GLN A 75 -3.28 -15.07 24.58
CA GLN A 75 -3.62 -15.40 25.97
C GLN A 75 -3.12 -14.32 26.93
N SER A 76 -1.92 -13.77 26.73
CA SER A 76 -1.43 -12.63 27.51
C SER A 76 -2.21 -11.33 27.28
N GLN A 77 -2.86 -11.17 26.12
CA GLN A 77 -3.81 -10.08 25.86
C GLN A 77 -5.18 -10.29 26.50
N GLN A 78 -5.57 -11.55 26.77
CA GLN A 78 -6.82 -11.89 27.45
C GLN A 78 -6.67 -11.83 28.97
N ASP A 79 -5.50 -12.20 29.49
CA ASP A 79 -5.25 -12.29 30.93
C ASP A 79 -4.75 -10.98 31.56
N SER A 80 -4.56 -9.90 30.77
CA SER A 80 -4.15 -8.58 31.28
C SER A 80 -2.91 -8.61 32.20
N VAL A 81 -1.93 -9.49 31.95
CA VAL A 81 -0.71 -9.65 32.78
C VAL A 81 0.49 -8.89 32.23
N LEU A 82 0.29 -7.82 31.46
CA LEU A 82 1.40 -6.90 31.16
C LEU A 82 1.44 -5.83 32.25
N PRO A 83 2.59 -5.61 32.92
CA PRO A 83 2.71 -4.46 33.82
C PRO A 83 2.43 -3.21 32.99
N GLY A 84 1.52 -2.37 33.49
CA GLY A 84 1.21 -1.09 32.87
C GLY A 84 2.50 -0.32 32.66
N GLU A 85 2.71 0.19 31.44
CA GLU A 85 3.73 1.19 31.18
C GLU A 85 3.34 2.45 31.97
N GLU A 86 3.73 2.50 33.24
CA GLU A 86 3.72 3.69 34.05
C GLU A 86 4.78 4.65 33.51
N GLY A 87 4.28 5.82 33.11
CA GLY A 87 4.97 7.07 33.35
C GLY A 87 6.22 7.31 32.51
N ARG A 88 6.04 7.73 31.26
CA ARG A 88 6.63 8.99 30.77
C ARG A 88 6.11 9.37 29.38
N VAL A 89 5.70 10.64 29.31
CA VAL A 89 5.33 11.44 28.13
C VAL A 89 3.84 11.38 27.73
N ALA A 90 3.09 12.33 28.30
CA ALA A 90 1.83 12.83 27.78
C ALA A 90 2.06 13.54 26.43
N LEU A 91 1.19 13.27 25.44
CA LEU A 91 0.42 14.27 24.64
C LEU A 91 -0.34 13.71 23.42
N THR A 92 -0.35 12.40 23.18
CA THR A 92 -1.24 11.79 22.17
C THR A 92 -1.77 10.47 22.72
N PRO A 93 -3.09 10.17 22.67
CA PRO A 93 -3.56 8.83 23.02
C PRO A 93 -2.78 7.83 22.16
N PRO A 94 -2.20 6.78 22.75
CA PRO A 94 -1.30 5.92 22.01
C PRO A 94 -2.05 5.33 20.81
N HIS A 95 -1.45 5.40 19.62
CA HIS A 95 -2.07 5.13 18.31
C HIS A 95 -2.91 3.83 18.22
N HIS A 96 -2.65 2.85 19.09
CA HIS A 96 -3.45 1.63 19.20
C HIS A 96 -4.86 1.87 19.77
N ILE A 97 -5.04 2.85 20.65
CA ILE A 97 -6.33 3.27 21.21
C ILE A 97 -7.17 3.91 20.11
N THR A 98 -6.60 4.82 19.33
CA THR A 98 -7.27 5.47 18.19
C THR A 98 -7.72 4.44 17.15
N VAL A 99 -6.87 3.48 16.80
CA VAL A 99 -7.24 2.38 15.88
C VAL A 99 -8.31 1.46 16.50
N GLY A 100 -8.28 1.26 17.81
CA GLY A 100 -9.30 0.54 18.56
C GLY A 100 -10.67 1.21 18.47
N GLU A 101 -10.69 2.54 18.67
CA GLU A 101 -11.86 3.42 18.57
C GLU A 101 -12.44 3.39 17.16
N ILE A 102 -11.62 3.61 16.12
CA ILE A 102 -12.03 3.49 14.70
C ILE A 102 -12.71 2.14 14.45
N ARG A 103 -12.12 1.05 14.95
CA ARG A 103 -12.66 -0.30 14.75
C ARG A 103 -13.98 -0.53 15.51
N GLN A 104 -14.23 0.18 16.60
CA GLN A 104 -15.48 0.12 17.35
C GLN A 104 -16.56 0.97 16.67
N THR A 105 -16.25 2.20 16.29
CA THR A 105 -17.17 3.13 15.61
C THR A 105 -17.64 2.54 14.28
N LEU A 106 -16.73 2.02 13.45
CA LEU A 106 -17.10 1.39 12.17
C LEU A 106 -17.88 0.09 12.35
N ARG A 107 -17.60 -0.69 13.42
CA ARG A 107 -18.40 -1.89 13.73
C ARG A 107 -19.80 -1.53 14.17
N TYR A 108 -19.97 -0.45 14.92
CA TYR A 108 -21.26 0.04 15.37
C TYR A 108 -22.10 0.54 14.18
N GLN A 109 -21.53 1.36 13.30
CA GLN A 109 -22.23 1.94 12.16
C GLN A 109 -22.50 0.95 11.01
N TYR A 110 -21.51 0.13 10.62
CA TYR A 110 -21.60 -0.73 9.43
C TYR A 110 -21.75 -2.23 9.72
N GLY A 111 -21.66 -2.61 11.00
CA GLY A 111 -21.74 -3.99 11.48
C GLY A 111 -20.40 -4.74 11.42
N ARG A 112 -20.45 -6.05 11.68
CA ARG A 112 -19.26 -6.91 11.78
C ARG A 112 -18.44 -7.00 10.48
N ALA A 113 -19.09 -6.81 9.33
CA ALA A 113 -18.47 -6.84 8.00
C ALA A 113 -18.08 -5.44 7.47
N TRP A 114 -17.96 -4.42 8.33
CA TRP A 114 -17.58 -3.05 7.95
C TRP A 114 -16.33 -3.00 7.07
N SER A 115 -15.35 -3.87 7.33
CA SER A 115 -14.12 -3.95 6.56
C SER A 115 -14.31 -4.25 5.07
N ARG A 116 -15.48 -4.72 4.62
CA ARG A 116 -15.78 -4.88 3.19
C ARG A 116 -16.59 -3.73 2.61
N LYS A 117 -17.29 -2.97 3.46
CA LYS A 117 -18.20 -1.90 3.08
C LYS A 117 -17.51 -0.53 3.04
N VAL A 118 -16.58 -0.33 3.97
CA VAL A 118 -15.85 0.94 4.14
C VAL A 118 -14.63 0.99 3.23
N ARG A 119 -14.46 2.12 2.56
CA ARG A 119 -13.30 2.51 1.75
C ARG A 119 -12.34 3.30 2.62
N ILE A 120 -11.05 3.01 2.57
CA ILE A 120 -10.03 3.71 3.36
C ILE A 120 -9.13 4.52 2.43
N LEU A 121 -9.10 5.83 2.61
CA LEU A 121 -8.21 6.75 1.92
C LEU A 121 -7.21 7.36 2.91
N LEU A 122 -5.93 7.28 2.58
CA LEU A 122 -4.86 7.88 3.39
C LEU A 122 -4.48 9.24 2.80
N ILE A 123 -4.60 10.30 3.58
CA ILE A 123 -4.29 11.67 3.15
C ILE A 123 -2.91 12.07 3.67
N ILE A 124 -2.02 12.47 2.77
CA ILE A 124 -0.66 12.95 3.07
C ILE A 124 -0.54 14.37 2.52
N GLY A 125 0.12 15.27 3.22
CA GLY A 125 0.34 16.64 2.75
C GLY A 125 0.83 17.52 3.87
N SER A 126 1.11 18.79 3.60
CA SER A 126 1.38 19.74 4.68
C SER A 126 0.12 19.92 5.52
N VAL A 127 0.28 20.13 6.84
CA VAL A 127 -0.84 20.36 7.77
C VAL A 127 -1.76 21.49 7.26
N ARG A 128 -1.16 22.56 6.72
CA ARG A 128 -1.90 23.72 6.18
C ARG A 128 -2.77 23.33 4.99
N ASP A 129 -2.15 22.69 3.99
CA ASP A 129 -2.81 22.28 2.74
C ASP A 129 -3.92 21.26 3.06
N VAL A 130 -3.71 20.35 4.01
CA VAL A 130 -4.70 19.32 4.36
C VAL A 130 -5.86 19.90 5.17
N GLU A 131 -5.62 20.86 6.06
CA GLU A 131 -6.70 21.55 6.78
C GLU A 131 -7.61 22.37 5.86
N GLN A 132 -7.08 22.88 4.74
CA GLN A 132 -7.86 23.56 3.69
C GLN A 132 -8.72 22.62 2.84
N LEU A 133 -8.44 21.31 2.84
CA LEU A 133 -9.20 20.32 2.08
C LEU A 133 -10.16 19.52 2.99
N THR A 134 -9.67 19.09 4.15
CA THR A 134 -10.36 18.27 5.16
C THR A 134 -10.10 18.87 6.54
N PRO A 135 -10.86 19.89 6.96
CA PRO A 135 -10.63 20.56 8.23
C PRO A 135 -10.78 19.58 9.41
N LYS A 136 -9.96 19.77 10.45
CA LYS A 136 -9.85 18.94 11.68
C LYS A 136 -9.23 17.55 11.50
N LEU A 137 -8.94 17.08 10.28
CA LEU A 137 -8.35 15.74 10.07
C LEU A 137 -6.98 15.58 10.75
N THR A 138 -6.17 16.65 10.74
CA THR A 138 -4.83 16.70 11.36
C THR A 138 -4.89 16.54 12.88
N GLN A 139 -5.96 17.03 13.51
CA GLN A 139 -6.20 16.97 14.95
C GLN A 139 -6.85 15.65 15.38
N GLU A 140 -7.84 15.19 14.61
CA GLU A 140 -8.64 14.00 14.92
C GLU A 140 -8.00 12.69 14.42
N LEU A 141 -7.00 12.77 13.53
CA LEU A 141 -6.29 11.67 12.84
C LEU A 141 -7.16 10.81 11.91
N TRP A 142 -8.48 10.81 12.08
CA TRP A 142 -9.42 10.08 11.26
C TRP A 142 -10.78 10.78 11.20
N GLN A 143 -11.44 10.66 10.05
CA GLN A 143 -12.80 11.13 9.82
C GLN A 143 -13.54 10.17 8.89
N GLU A 144 -14.85 10.07 9.03
CA GLU A 144 -15.70 9.18 8.25
C GLU A 144 -16.86 9.95 7.62
N ASP A 145 -17.20 9.59 6.38
CA ASP A 145 -18.47 9.98 5.75
C ASP A 145 -18.89 8.98 4.68
N GLN A 146 -20.17 8.61 4.68
CA GLN A 146 -20.82 7.75 3.66
C GLN A 146 -20.02 6.47 3.30
N GLY A 147 -19.36 5.85 4.28
CA GLY A 147 -18.57 4.63 4.07
C GLY A 147 -17.18 4.89 3.49
N THR A 148 -16.71 6.14 3.53
CA THR A 148 -15.33 6.52 3.22
C THR A 148 -14.65 7.01 4.49
N LEU A 149 -13.64 6.27 4.93
CA LEU A 149 -12.78 6.61 6.06
C LEU A 149 -11.53 7.33 5.54
N LEU A 150 -11.37 8.59 5.95
CA LEU A 150 -10.17 9.37 5.76
C LEU A 150 -9.23 9.16 6.95
N LEU A 151 -7.97 8.88 6.67
CA LEU A 151 -6.92 8.72 7.67
C LEU A 151 -5.81 9.73 7.42
N TRP A 152 -5.35 10.37 8.48
CA TRP A 152 -4.18 11.24 8.42
C TRP A 152 -2.91 10.40 8.24
N GLY A 153 -2.17 10.68 7.17
CA GLY A 153 -0.91 10.05 6.84
C GLY A 153 0.31 10.83 7.33
N GLY A 154 0.18 12.11 7.66
CA GLY A 154 1.31 12.96 8.08
C GLY A 154 1.91 13.75 6.92
N ASP A 155 2.85 14.63 7.27
CA ASP A 155 3.56 15.49 6.31
C ASP A 155 4.61 14.71 5.52
N PRO A 156 4.70 14.84 4.19
CA PRO A 156 5.76 14.20 3.40
C PRO A 156 7.18 14.61 3.83
N GLY A 157 7.38 15.79 4.42
CA GLY A 157 8.67 16.25 4.96
C GLY A 157 8.97 15.75 6.38
N ALA A 158 7.98 15.21 7.10
CA ALA A 158 8.16 14.67 8.43
C ALA A 158 8.59 13.21 8.42
N ALA A 159 9.25 12.78 9.49
CA ALA A 159 9.62 11.37 9.69
C ALA A 159 8.37 10.46 9.70
N VAL A 160 8.52 9.25 9.16
CA VAL A 160 7.41 8.28 9.07
C VAL A 160 7.11 7.70 10.46
N ASP A 161 5.87 7.90 10.93
CA ASP A 161 5.40 7.27 12.17
C ASP A 161 5.12 5.77 11.96
N ASN A 162 6.16 4.97 12.15
CA ASN A 162 6.09 3.52 12.00
C ASN A 162 5.08 2.87 12.96
N ALA A 163 4.83 3.46 14.14
CA ALA A 163 3.87 2.92 15.10
C ALA A 163 2.44 3.11 14.59
N TRP A 164 2.13 4.31 14.07
CA TRP A 164 0.85 4.61 13.41
C TRP A 164 0.61 3.70 12.21
N PHE A 165 1.55 3.61 11.27
CA PHE A 165 1.39 2.76 10.09
C PHE A 165 1.30 1.26 10.42
N THR A 166 2.01 0.80 11.46
CA THR A 166 1.88 -0.57 11.95
C THR A 166 0.50 -0.83 12.58
N ALA A 167 -0.08 0.15 13.27
CA ALA A 167 -1.43 0.08 13.81
C ALA A 167 -2.47 0.08 12.68
N LEU A 168 -2.32 0.95 11.68
CA LEU A 168 -3.16 0.98 10.47
C LEU A 168 -3.11 -0.33 9.68
N ARG A 169 -1.93 -0.95 9.55
CA ARG A 169 -1.79 -2.27 8.93
C ARG A 169 -2.60 -3.35 9.66
N LYS A 170 -2.88 -3.19 10.96
CA LYS A 170 -3.70 -4.11 11.76
C LYS A 170 -5.20 -3.75 11.76
N LEU A 171 -5.57 -2.55 11.29
CA LEU A 171 -6.96 -2.09 11.26
C LEU A 171 -7.84 -2.97 10.35
N ARG A 172 -7.31 -3.36 9.18
CA ARG A 172 -8.02 -4.14 8.16
C ARG A 172 -7.10 -5.25 7.62
N TYR A 173 -7.65 -6.43 7.34
CA TYR A 173 -6.92 -7.53 6.67
C TYR A 173 -6.65 -7.25 5.17
N ARG A 174 -7.29 -6.20 4.63
CA ARG A 174 -7.10 -5.70 3.26
C ARG A 174 -6.30 -4.39 3.29
N PRO A 175 -5.59 -4.04 2.22
CA PRO A 175 -4.92 -2.75 2.13
C PRO A 175 -5.91 -1.58 2.25
N ALA A 176 -5.37 -0.39 2.51
CA ALA A 176 -6.10 0.84 2.22
C ALA A 176 -6.41 0.89 0.71
N ASP A 177 -7.48 1.58 0.35
CA ASP A 177 -8.02 1.55 -1.01
C ASP A 177 -7.31 2.60 -1.90
N GLY A 178 -6.78 3.68 -1.32
CA GLY A 178 -5.92 4.63 -2.01
C GLY A 178 -5.18 5.59 -1.08
N MET A 179 -4.24 6.35 -1.66
CA MET A 179 -3.48 7.38 -0.97
C MET A 179 -3.58 8.70 -1.74
N VAL A 180 -3.94 9.77 -1.06
CA VAL A 180 -4.11 11.11 -1.63
C VAL A 180 -2.98 11.99 -1.11
N TRP A 181 -2.13 12.49 -2.00
CA TRP A 181 -1.12 13.48 -1.66
C TRP A 181 -1.64 14.88 -2.00
N VAL A 182 -1.86 15.70 -0.97
CA VAL A 182 -2.34 17.08 -1.06
C VAL A 182 -1.16 18.03 -1.07
N THR A 183 -1.13 18.93 -2.05
CA THR A 183 -0.09 19.95 -2.18
C THR A 183 -0.63 21.20 -2.85
N SER A 184 -0.20 22.38 -2.42
CA SER A 184 -0.43 23.63 -3.16
C SER A 184 0.77 24.06 -4.02
N GLY A 185 1.81 23.21 -4.12
CA GLY A 185 3.07 23.56 -4.78
C GLY A 185 3.04 23.58 -6.32
N PHE A 186 1.93 23.17 -6.94
CA PHE A 186 1.71 23.31 -8.39
C PHE A 186 1.04 24.64 -8.78
N ASP A 187 0.67 25.45 -7.79
CA ASP A 187 0.16 26.79 -8.03
C ASP A 187 1.29 27.72 -8.48
N GLY A 188 1.47 27.83 -9.79
CA GLY A 188 2.50 28.65 -10.39
C GLY A 188 2.02 30.01 -10.87
N VAL A 189 0.72 30.34 -10.77
CA VAL A 189 0.12 31.51 -11.45
C VAL A 189 -1.07 32.15 -10.72
N LEU A 190 -1.78 31.50 -9.78
CA LEU A 190 -3.03 32.05 -9.21
C LEU A 190 -2.83 32.99 -8.00
N THR A 191 -1.60 33.45 -7.75
CA THR A 191 -1.29 34.42 -6.71
C THR A 191 -1.66 35.84 -7.13
N THR A 192 -2.96 36.16 -7.11
CA THR A 192 -3.36 37.53 -6.78
C THR A 192 -3.27 37.68 -5.26
N MET A 193 -2.30 38.48 -4.82
CA MET A 193 -1.96 38.85 -3.42
C MET A 193 -0.89 38.00 -2.70
N ASN A 194 0.36 38.47 -2.81
CA ASN A 194 1.36 38.50 -1.72
C ASN A 194 1.73 37.21 -0.96
N ARG A 195 1.69 36.03 -1.57
CA ARG A 195 2.40 34.84 -1.03
C ARG A 195 3.20 34.12 -2.10
N THR A 196 4.50 34.39 -2.11
CA THR A 196 5.50 33.63 -2.86
C THR A 196 5.71 32.28 -2.18
N LYS A 197 4.83 31.29 -2.41
CA LYS A 197 5.18 29.89 -2.13
C LYS A 197 6.06 29.43 -3.29
N PRO A 198 7.31 28.97 -3.04
CA PRO A 198 8.17 28.52 -4.11
C PRO A 198 7.54 27.31 -4.80
N ARG A 199 7.68 27.26 -6.14
CA ARG A 199 7.29 26.10 -6.95
C ARG A 199 8.02 24.86 -6.44
N LEU A 200 7.35 23.71 -6.47
CA LEU A 200 7.98 22.43 -6.15
C LEU A 200 9.21 22.20 -7.02
N THR A 201 10.37 22.16 -6.38
CA THR A 201 11.64 21.85 -7.04
C THR A 201 11.76 20.35 -7.32
N PRO A 202 12.57 19.92 -8.31
CA PRO A 202 12.83 18.50 -8.56
C PRO A 202 13.34 17.76 -7.31
N ASP A 203 14.19 18.41 -6.50
CA ASP A 203 14.75 17.84 -5.27
C ASP A 203 13.68 17.63 -4.19
N GLU A 204 12.76 18.57 -4.02
CA GLU A 204 11.62 18.42 -3.12
C GLU A 204 10.70 17.29 -3.57
N MET A 205 10.46 17.16 -4.88
CA MET A 205 9.68 16.07 -5.41
C MET A 205 10.36 14.70 -5.22
N ASP A 206 11.68 14.64 -5.38
CA ASP A 206 12.45 13.44 -5.09
C ASP A 206 12.34 13.05 -3.61
N SER A 207 12.37 14.03 -2.71
CA SER A 207 12.17 13.83 -1.28
C SER A 207 10.76 13.29 -0.97
N VAL A 208 9.72 13.83 -1.63
CA VAL A 208 8.34 13.33 -1.53
C VAL A 208 8.26 11.90 -2.06
N SER A 209 8.84 11.61 -3.23
CA SER A 209 8.85 10.26 -3.81
C SER A 209 9.50 9.24 -2.85
N HIS A 210 10.54 9.67 -2.14
CA HIS A 210 11.25 8.86 -1.15
C HIS A 210 10.40 8.66 0.10
N SER A 211 9.78 9.71 0.64
CA SER A 211 8.92 9.61 1.82
C SER A 211 7.68 8.75 1.56
N LEU A 212 7.08 8.84 0.36
CA LEU A 212 5.99 7.95 -0.07
C LEU A 212 6.44 6.49 -0.11
N LYS A 213 7.65 6.20 -0.62
CA LYS A 213 8.21 4.85 -0.63
C LYS A 213 8.33 4.29 0.79
N LEU A 214 8.89 5.05 1.73
CA LEU A 214 9.02 4.66 3.13
C LEU A 214 7.66 4.38 3.78
N ARG A 215 6.64 5.19 3.46
CA ARG A 215 5.27 4.98 3.96
C ARG A 215 4.64 3.70 3.40
N TYR A 216 4.86 3.40 2.12
CA TYR A 216 4.42 2.13 1.55
C TYR A 216 5.13 0.92 2.17
N GLU A 217 6.41 1.04 2.50
CA GLU A 217 7.17 0.01 3.20
C GLU A 217 6.63 -0.21 4.62
N ALA A 218 6.34 0.86 5.36
CA ALA A 218 5.73 0.80 6.69
C ALA A 218 4.32 0.18 6.67
N LEU A 219 3.52 0.50 5.66
CA LEU A 219 2.20 -0.13 5.42
C LEU A 219 2.32 -1.58 4.94
N GLY A 220 3.41 -1.93 4.25
CA GLY A 220 3.59 -3.22 3.58
C GLY A 220 2.79 -3.37 2.27
N TRP A 221 2.28 -2.26 1.72
CA TRP A 221 1.47 -2.22 0.51
C TRP A 221 1.83 -1.00 -0.35
N LYS A 222 1.94 -1.18 -1.66
CA LYS A 222 1.91 -0.09 -2.65
C LYS A 222 0.45 0.23 -2.93
N LEU A 223 0.02 1.45 -2.64
CA LEU A 223 -1.35 1.93 -2.85
C LEU A 223 -1.42 2.82 -4.10
N PRO A 224 -2.55 2.91 -4.81
CA PRO A 224 -2.73 3.90 -5.86
C PRO A 224 -2.60 5.31 -5.27
N LEU A 225 -1.77 6.13 -5.90
CA LEU A 225 -1.49 7.51 -5.52
C LEU A 225 -2.38 8.46 -6.33
N TYR A 226 -3.13 9.32 -5.64
CA TYR A 226 -3.85 10.43 -6.22
C TYR A 226 -3.16 11.72 -5.81
N VAL A 227 -2.81 12.56 -6.77
CA VAL A 227 -2.22 13.87 -6.47
C VAL A 227 -3.35 14.89 -6.45
N TRP A 228 -3.50 15.59 -5.34
CA TRP A 228 -4.49 16.63 -5.16
C TRP A 228 -3.79 17.99 -5.08
N SER A 229 -3.94 18.78 -6.13
CA SER A 229 -3.40 20.13 -6.19
C SER A 229 -4.42 21.15 -5.69
N LEU A 230 -4.06 21.90 -4.65
CA LEU A 230 -4.86 22.99 -4.12
C LEU A 230 -4.41 24.34 -4.70
N TYR A 231 -5.39 25.16 -5.08
CA TYR A 231 -5.16 26.53 -5.52
C TYR A 231 -5.73 27.54 -4.52
N GLU A 232 -4.89 28.49 -4.13
CA GLU A 232 -5.23 29.60 -3.23
C GLU A 232 -5.58 30.84 -4.06
N GLY A 233 -6.67 30.79 -4.84
CA GLY A 233 -6.94 31.84 -5.83
C GLY A 233 -8.39 32.22 -6.08
N GLY A 234 -9.36 31.46 -5.56
CA GLY A 234 -10.77 31.78 -5.74
C GLY A 234 -11.24 32.78 -4.69
N ASN A 235 -11.61 34.00 -5.11
CA ASN A 235 -12.38 34.95 -4.29
C ASN A 235 -13.83 34.46 -4.02
N GLU A 236 -14.05 33.15 -3.92
CA GLU A 236 -15.37 32.56 -3.76
C GLU A 236 -15.70 32.41 -2.28
N LYS A 237 -16.41 33.41 -1.76
CA LYS A 237 -17.27 33.22 -0.60
C LYS A 237 -18.65 32.80 -1.11
N ASN A 238 -19.08 31.61 -0.70
CA ASN A 238 -20.44 31.06 -0.86
C ASN A 238 -20.92 30.68 -2.26
N GLY A 239 -21.46 29.47 -2.38
CA GLY A 239 -22.53 29.16 -3.34
C GLY A 239 -22.14 28.49 -4.65
N ARG A 240 -20.85 28.28 -4.93
CA ARG A 240 -20.43 27.54 -6.12
C ARG A 240 -20.84 26.07 -6.03
N ILE A 241 -21.33 25.52 -7.15
CA ILE A 241 -21.47 24.08 -7.33
C ILE A 241 -20.05 23.50 -7.39
N THR A 242 -19.61 22.91 -6.28
CA THR A 242 -18.37 22.16 -6.22
C THR A 242 -18.47 20.99 -7.20
N GLN A 243 -17.44 20.80 -8.01
CA GLN A 243 -17.40 19.72 -9.00
C GLN A 243 -16.01 19.08 -9.00
N PRO A 244 -15.92 17.77 -9.27
CA PRO A 244 -14.63 17.11 -9.32
C PRO A 244 -13.89 17.51 -10.61
N VAL A 245 -12.76 18.20 -10.48
CA VAL A 245 -11.90 18.55 -11.60
C VAL A 245 -10.65 17.69 -11.51
N GLY A 246 -10.46 16.78 -12.47
CA GLY A 246 -9.28 15.91 -12.48
C GLY A 246 -9.31 14.87 -13.58
N CYS A 247 -8.16 14.26 -13.82
CA CYS A 247 -8.00 13.17 -14.78
C CYS A 247 -7.52 11.89 -14.07
N LEU A 248 -8.04 10.76 -14.53
CA LEU A 248 -7.58 9.44 -14.12
C LEU A 248 -6.54 8.94 -15.11
N LEU A 249 -5.40 8.52 -14.58
CA LEU A 249 -4.23 8.16 -15.38
C LEU A 249 -4.21 6.65 -15.64
N PRO A 250 -3.85 6.22 -16.87
CA PRO A 250 -3.71 4.80 -17.20
C PRO A 250 -2.50 4.18 -16.50
N ALA A 251 -2.51 2.84 -16.37
CA ALA A 251 -1.38 2.13 -15.77
C ALA A 251 -0.12 2.27 -16.63
N GLY A 252 1.01 2.66 -16.02
CA GLY A 252 2.28 2.86 -16.75
C GLY A 252 2.32 4.16 -17.55
N CYS A 253 1.68 5.22 -17.04
CA CYS A 253 1.61 6.52 -17.70
C CYS A 253 3.01 7.13 -17.91
N THR A 254 3.24 7.68 -19.10
CA THR A 254 4.44 8.46 -19.43
C THR A 254 4.12 9.96 -19.34
N PRO A 255 5.11 10.84 -19.16
CA PRO A 255 4.86 12.29 -19.08
C PRO A 255 4.16 12.85 -20.33
N GLN A 256 4.33 12.23 -21.50
CA GLN A 256 3.63 12.59 -22.73
C GLN A 256 2.12 12.31 -22.65
N ILE A 257 1.74 11.13 -22.14
CA ILE A 257 0.32 10.75 -21.97
C ILE A 257 -0.35 11.68 -20.94
N VAL A 258 0.39 12.09 -19.90
CA VAL A 258 -0.11 13.08 -18.93
C VAL A 258 -0.39 14.42 -19.61
N ALA A 259 0.52 14.91 -20.45
CA ALA A 259 0.33 16.16 -21.17
C ALA A 259 -0.90 16.10 -22.11
N GLU A 260 -1.09 14.99 -22.84
CA GLU A 260 -2.28 14.76 -23.68
C GLU A 260 -3.58 14.71 -22.86
N GLN A 261 -3.56 14.08 -21.68
CA GLN A 261 -4.72 14.10 -20.80
C GLN A 261 -5.01 15.48 -20.24
N PHE A 262 -3.98 16.30 -19.97
CA PHE A 262 -4.18 17.67 -19.51
C PHE A 262 -4.72 18.58 -20.61
N THR A 263 -4.33 18.41 -21.88
CA THR A 263 -4.92 19.17 -22.99
C THR A 263 -6.38 18.78 -23.22
N ALA A 264 -6.71 17.49 -23.15
CA ALA A 264 -8.08 17.01 -23.22
C ALA A 264 -8.94 17.45 -22.01
N LEU A 265 -8.35 17.53 -20.83
CA LEU A 265 -9.02 18.06 -19.64
C LEU A 265 -9.23 19.57 -19.76
N ALA A 266 -8.25 20.32 -20.28
CA ALA A 266 -8.37 21.76 -20.49
C ALA A 266 -9.55 22.12 -21.42
N SER A 267 -9.77 21.38 -22.50
CA SER A 267 -10.92 21.63 -23.39
C SER A 267 -12.26 21.42 -22.68
N LEU A 268 -12.39 20.35 -21.89
CA LEU A 268 -13.58 20.09 -21.06
C LEU A 268 -13.78 21.20 -20.01
N LEU A 269 -12.71 21.68 -19.39
CA LEU A 269 -12.78 22.77 -18.41
C LEU A 269 -13.16 24.11 -19.04
N ILE A 270 -12.77 24.38 -20.29
CA ILE A 270 -13.17 25.60 -20.99
C ILE A 270 -14.68 25.61 -21.22
N GLU A 271 -15.25 24.50 -21.71
CA GLU A 271 -16.69 24.40 -21.93
C GLU A 271 -17.48 24.60 -20.63
N GLN A 272 -17.09 23.88 -19.56
CA GLN A 272 -17.73 23.99 -18.25
C GLN A 272 -17.51 25.36 -17.61
N GLY A 273 -16.31 25.93 -17.73
CA GLY A 273 -15.97 27.24 -17.21
C GLY A 273 -16.76 28.38 -17.86
N ILE A 274 -16.96 28.32 -19.18
CA ILE A 274 -17.80 29.28 -19.91
C ILE A 274 -19.25 29.21 -19.38
N GLN A 275 -19.81 28.01 -19.23
CA GLN A 275 -21.16 27.84 -18.69
C GLN A 275 -21.30 28.40 -17.26
N GLN A 276 -20.29 28.20 -16.42
CA GLN A 276 -20.29 28.72 -15.05
C GLN A 276 -20.21 30.24 -14.98
N ILE A 277 -19.37 30.87 -15.81
CA ILE A 277 -19.25 32.33 -15.87
C ILE A 277 -20.53 32.98 -16.41
N CYS A 278 -21.19 32.34 -17.38
CA CYS A 278 -22.49 32.81 -17.88
C CYS A 278 -23.56 32.85 -16.78
N GLY A 279 -23.50 31.95 -15.80
CA GLY A 279 -24.38 31.98 -14.63
C GLY A 279 -23.91 32.96 -13.55
N GLN A 280 -22.63 32.92 -13.20
CA GLN A 280 -22.03 33.75 -12.15
C GLN A 280 -20.59 34.16 -12.54
N PRO A 281 -20.33 35.45 -12.82
CA PRO A 281 -19.05 35.92 -13.35
C PRO A 281 -17.87 35.87 -12.36
N GLN A 282 -18.13 35.45 -11.12
CA GLN A 282 -17.11 35.27 -10.09
C GLN A 282 -16.41 33.90 -10.19
N HIS A 283 -16.99 32.95 -10.92
CA HIS A 283 -16.50 31.57 -11.04
C HIS A 283 -15.42 31.40 -12.11
N ASN A 284 -14.26 32.03 -11.93
CA ASN A 284 -13.18 32.04 -12.93
C ASN A 284 -12.17 30.87 -12.79
N PHE A 285 -12.30 30.04 -11.77
CA PHE A 285 -11.35 28.96 -11.45
C PHE A 285 -11.08 28.01 -12.63
N LEU A 286 -12.14 27.48 -13.24
CA LEU A 286 -12.00 26.47 -14.30
C LEU A 286 -11.27 27.01 -15.52
N LEU A 287 -11.56 28.26 -15.89
CA LEU A 287 -10.90 28.92 -17.02
C LEU A 287 -9.46 29.29 -16.69
N ALA A 288 -9.19 29.75 -15.46
CA ALA A 288 -7.83 30.04 -15.02
C ALA A 288 -6.96 28.77 -14.99
N LEU A 289 -7.53 27.66 -14.51
CA LEU A 289 -6.87 26.36 -14.53
C LEU A 289 -6.65 25.86 -15.97
N ALA A 290 -7.65 25.98 -16.84
CA ALA A 290 -7.51 25.60 -18.24
C ALA A 290 -6.45 26.43 -18.98
N ASP A 291 -6.38 27.73 -18.71
CA ASP A 291 -5.35 28.63 -19.25
C ASP A 291 -3.96 28.22 -18.74
N GLN A 292 -3.81 27.88 -17.45
CA GLN A 292 -2.56 27.39 -16.89
C GLN A 292 -2.11 26.07 -17.54
N LEU A 293 -3.02 25.10 -17.67
CA LEU A 293 -2.73 23.81 -18.29
C LEU A 293 -2.40 23.94 -19.78
N THR A 294 -2.99 24.91 -20.48
CA THR A 294 -2.73 25.16 -21.90
C THR A 294 -1.41 25.91 -22.13
N ARG A 295 -1.15 26.98 -21.37
CA ARG A 295 0.03 27.83 -21.57
C ARG A 295 1.30 27.28 -20.94
N LYS A 296 1.19 26.64 -19.77
CA LYS A 296 2.34 26.17 -18.98
C LYS A 296 2.09 24.78 -18.39
N PRO A 297 1.82 23.75 -19.23
CA PRO A 297 1.62 22.38 -18.75
C PRO A 297 2.84 21.85 -17.98
N GLU A 298 4.03 22.32 -18.31
CA GLU A 298 5.31 21.97 -17.66
C GLU A 298 5.27 22.24 -16.14
N THR A 299 4.53 23.25 -15.69
CA THR A 299 4.43 23.59 -14.25
C THR A 299 3.82 22.45 -13.42
N VAL A 300 3.01 21.59 -14.05
CA VAL A 300 2.39 20.42 -13.40
C VAL A 300 3.08 19.12 -13.87
N THR A 301 3.42 19.03 -15.15
CA THR A 301 3.99 17.81 -15.74
C THR A 301 5.43 17.53 -15.30
N GLU A 302 6.28 18.56 -15.15
CA GLU A 302 7.67 18.38 -14.70
C GLU A 302 7.74 17.75 -13.30
N PRO A 303 7.10 18.31 -12.26
CA PRO A 303 7.07 17.68 -10.94
C PRO A 303 6.42 16.28 -10.96
N LEU A 304 5.38 16.04 -11.77
CA LEU A 304 4.79 14.70 -11.88
C LEU A 304 5.70 13.68 -12.57
N SER A 305 6.61 14.12 -13.46
CA SER A 305 7.52 13.24 -14.18
C SER A 305 8.45 12.46 -13.24
N VAL A 306 8.83 13.05 -12.10
CA VAL A 306 9.63 12.41 -11.06
C VAL A 306 8.90 11.21 -10.44
N LEU A 307 7.58 11.31 -10.26
CA LEU A 307 6.74 10.22 -9.74
C LEU A 307 6.51 9.11 -10.78
N LEU A 308 6.60 9.46 -12.06
CA LEU A 308 6.44 8.55 -13.21
C LEU A 308 7.76 7.92 -13.68
N ASN A 309 8.86 8.20 -13.00
CA ASN A 309 10.19 7.74 -13.40
C ASN A 309 10.25 6.20 -13.51
N PRO A 310 10.69 5.63 -14.66
CA PRO A 310 10.79 4.18 -14.87
C PRO A 310 11.64 3.43 -13.84
N TYR A 311 12.64 4.09 -13.24
CA TYR A 311 13.51 3.49 -12.23
C TYR A 311 12.85 3.40 -10.85
N ARG A 312 11.81 4.20 -10.58
CA ARG A 312 11.03 4.20 -9.34
C ARG A 312 9.54 4.45 -9.65
N PRO A 313 8.85 3.50 -10.32
CA PRO A 313 7.49 3.74 -10.75
C PRO A 313 6.56 3.80 -9.53
N GLN A 314 5.97 4.97 -9.29
CA GLN A 314 4.87 5.12 -8.35
C GLN A 314 3.56 4.80 -9.07
N PRO A 315 2.61 4.10 -8.42
CA PRO A 315 1.31 3.79 -9.01
C PRO A 315 0.41 5.04 -9.01
N LEU A 316 0.76 6.04 -9.81
CA LEU A 316 -0.02 7.27 -9.98
C LEU A 316 -1.32 6.92 -10.70
N ALA A 317 -2.44 7.11 -10.00
CA ALA A 317 -3.79 6.75 -10.44
C ALA A 317 -4.58 7.95 -10.99
N GLY A 318 -4.26 9.17 -10.58
CA GLY A 318 -4.91 10.36 -11.08
C GLY A 318 -4.40 11.65 -10.45
N VAL A 319 -4.78 12.76 -11.07
CA VAL A 319 -4.51 14.12 -10.60
C VAL A 319 -5.84 14.86 -10.49
N VAL A 320 -6.07 15.47 -9.34
CA VAL A 320 -7.27 16.25 -9.02
C VAL A 320 -6.85 17.67 -8.68
N PHE A 321 -7.57 18.65 -9.20
CA PHE A 321 -7.36 20.06 -8.96
C PHE A 321 -8.57 20.61 -8.22
N SER A 322 -8.34 21.39 -7.18
CA SER A 322 -9.43 22.12 -6.54
C SER A 322 -8.97 23.40 -5.90
N GLU A 323 -9.92 24.29 -5.62
CA GLU A 323 -9.69 25.43 -4.73
C GLU A 323 -9.69 24.98 -3.26
N ALA A 324 -9.04 25.78 -2.41
CA ALA A 324 -9.12 25.63 -0.96
C ALA A 324 -10.55 25.92 -0.47
N SER A 325 -11.08 25.11 0.46
CA SER A 325 -12.41 25.32 1.02
C SER A 325 -12.37 25.21 2.54
N VAL A 326 -12.65 26.32 3.21
CA VAL A 326 -12.55 26.46 4.67
C VAL A 326 -13.81 25.93 5.38
N GLU A 327 -14.92 25.74 4.67
CA GLU A 327 -16.26 25.54 5.26
C GLU A 327 -16.71 24.06 5.36
N ALA A 328 -15.89 23.09 4.94
CA ALA A 328 -16.23 21.67 5.02
C ALA A 328 -16.21 21.09 6.47
N GLY A 329 -15.91 21.91 7.47
CA GLY A 329 -15.81 21.51 8.87
C GLY A 329 -17.18 21.37 9.52
N ARG A 330 -17.69 20.14 9.64
CA ARG A 330 -18.89 19.88 10.45
C ARG A 330 -18.56 19.99 11.94
N SER A 331 -19.57 20.33 12.74
CA SER A 331 -19.47 20.39 14.21
C SER A 331 -19.38 19.00 14.85
N VAL A 332 -19.84 17.96 14.14
CA VAL A 332 -19.82 16.57 14.60
C VAL A 332 -18.40 16.01 14.54
N ARG A 333 -17.94 15.50 15.68
CA ARG A 333 -16.61 14.89 15.85
C ARG A 333 -16.45 13.66 14.96
N HIS A 334 -15.28 13.50 14.33
CA HIS A 334 -14.95 12.38 13.42
C HIS A 334 -15.86 12.24 12.19
N HIS A 335 -16.66 13.26 11.89
CA HIS A 335 -17.54 13.28 10.72
C HIS A 335 -16.99 14.25 9.69
N TRP A 336 -16.76 13.75 8.48
CA TRP A 336 -16.35 14.57 7.35
C TRP A 336 -17.57 14.99 6.52
N GLY A 337 -17.64 16.24 6.08
CA GLY A 337 -18.62 16.64 5.08
C GLY A 337 -18.09 16.32 3.69
N ARG A 338 -18.46 15.18 3.09
CA ARG A 338 -18.05 14.87 1.72
C ARG A 338 -18.63 15.92 0.78
N ASP A 339 -17.71 16.65 0.16
CA ASP A 339 -17.98 17.64 -0.85
C ASP A 339 -17.94 17.00 -2.25
N ASN A 340 -18.65 17.56 -3.23
CA ASN A 340 -18.76 16.99 -4.58
C ASN A 340 -17.40 16.85 -5.29
N ARG A 341 -16.38 17.61 -4.86
CA ARG A 341 -14.97 17.47 -5.31
C ARG A 341 -14.43 16.04 -5.13
N TRP A 342 -14.96 15.32 -4.15
CA TRP A 342 -14.56 13.97 -3.78
C TRP A 342 -15.40 12.88 -4.44
N GLU A 343 -16.22 13.18 -5.45
CA GLU A 343 -17.01 12.14 -6.13
C GLU A 343 -16.14 11.24 -7.00
N THR A 344 -15.12 11.78 -7.68
CA THR A 344 -14.29 11.02 -8.62
C THR A 344 -13.36 10.01 -7.95
N ILE A 345 -12.76 10.33 -6.81
CA ILE A 345 -11.73 9.48 -6.19
C ILE A 345 -12.33 8.16 -5.67
N PRO A 346 -13.34 8.15 -4.78
CA PRO A 346 -13.84 6.92 -4.19
C PRO A 346 -14.41 5.94 -5.22
N ASP A 347 -15.00 6.44 -6.31
CA ASP A 347 -15.57 5.59 -7.36
C ASP A 347 -14.51 5.09 -8.34
N SER A 348 -13.48 5.90 -8.62
CA SER A 348 -12.35 5.47 -9.45
C SER A 348 -11.62 4.25 -8.86
N VAL A 349 -11.55 4.13 -7.53
CA VAL A 349 -10.84 3.04 -6.85
C VAL A 349 -11.41 1.66 -7.18
N LEU A 350 -12.72 1.58 -7.48
CA LEU A 350 -13.38 0.33 -7.89
C LEU A 350 -13.00 -0.10 -9.32
N TRP A 351 -12.73 0.87 -10.19
CA TRP A 351 -12.48 0.68 -11.62
C TRP A 351 -11.01 0.76 -12.01
N LEU A 352 -10.09 0.83 -11.04
CA LEU A 352 -8.66 0.90 -11.30
C LEU A 352 -8.14 -0.31 -12.11
N PRO A 353 -7.33 -0.06 -13.16
CA PRO A 353 -6.64 -1.09 -13.92
C PRO A 353 -5.79 -1.98 -13.00
N ALA A 354 -5.64 -3.26 -13.35
CA ALA A 354 -4.94 -4.25 -12.50
C ALA A 354 -3.50 -3.84 -12.11
N GLY A 355 -2.83 -3.02 -12.92
CA GLY A 355 -1.49 -2.50 -12.65
C GLY A 355 -1.41 -1.42 -11.55
N LEU A 356 -2.51 -0.71 -11.28
CA LEU A 356 -2.59 0.38 -10.28
C LEU A 356 -3.27 -0.06 -8.97
N ARG A 357 -3.76 -1.31 -8.92
CA ARG A 357 -4.41 -1.85 -7.72
C ARG A 357 -3.42 -2.01 -6.56
N PRO A 358 -3.89 -1.91 -5.31
CA PRO A 358 -3.06 -2.11 -4.13
C PRO A 358 -2.27 -3.44 -4.19
N ARG A 359 -0.94 -3.36 -4.17
CA ARG A 359 -0.05 -4.52 -4.29
C ARG A 359 0.77 -4.70 -3.02
N LYS A 360 0.73 -5.91 -2.46
CA LYS A 360 1.52 -6.24 -1.27
C LYS A 360 3.01 -6.10 -1.57
N GLN A 361 3.72 -5.34 -0.75
CA GLN A 361 5.17 -5.30 -0.80
C GLN A 361 5.72 -6.50 -0.03
N GLY A 362 6.46 -7.36 -0.72
CA GLY A 362 7.10 -8.54 -0.13
C GLY A 362 7.09 -9.76 -1.05
N VAL A 363 7.95 -10.73 -0.73
CA VAL A 363 7.98 -12.02 -1.42
C VAL A 363 6.60 -12.67 -1.26
N ASN A 364 5.94 -12.93 -2.39
CA ASN A 364 4.63 -13.56 -2.37
C ASN A 364 4.79 -15.02 -1.94
N TRP A 365 4.71 -15.27 -0.62
CA TRP A 365 4.82 -16.61 -0.04
C TRP A 365 3.84 -17.59 -0.70
N MET A 366 2.69 -17.12 -1.18
CA MET A 366 1.74 -17.95 -1.93
C MET A 366 2.30 -18.42 -3.27
N ARG A 367 3.09 -17.58 -3.98
CA ARG A 367 3.81 -18.00 -5.20
C ARG A 367 4.93 -18.98 -4.86
N GLY A 368 5.65 -18.77 -3.76
CA GLY A 368 6.64 -19.75 -3.28
C GLY A 368 6.00 -21.10 -2.98
N MET A 369 4.83 -21.09 -2.33
CA MET A 369 4.08 -22.29 -1.98
C MET A 369 3.44 -22.95 -3.21
N SER A 370 2.97 -22.18 -4.21
CA SER A 370 2.46 -22.73 -5.46
C SER A 370 3.56 -23.35 -6.31
N VAL A 371 4.74 -22.74 -6.37
CA VAL A 371 5.92 -23.30 -7.04
C VAL A 371 6.39 -24.57 -6.33
N ALA A 372 6.43 -24.56 -4.99
CA ALA A 372 6.74 -25.75 -4.20
C ALA A 372 5.72 -26.88 -4.45
N ALA A 373 4.42 -26.57 -4.48
CA ALA A 373 3.37 -27.56 -4.78
C ALA A 373 3.50 -28.12 -6.21
N ALA A 374 3.78 -27.26 -7.20
CA ALA A 374 4.01 -27.70 -8.58
C ALA A 374 5.26 -28.59 -8.69
N ALA A 375 6.36 -28.24 -8.03
CA ALA A 375 7.56 -29.06 -7.98
C ALA A 375 7.29 -30.42 -7.31
N LEU A 376 6.48 -30.44 -6.26
CA LEU A 376 6.08 -31.67 -5.56
C LEU A 376 5.21 -32.56 -6.47
N MET A 377 4.29 -31.98 -7.24
CA MET A 377 3.50 -32.72 -8.24
C MET A 377 4.37 -33.30 -9.36
N LEU A 378 5.34 -32.55 -9.87
CA LEU A 378 6.28 -33.04 -10.89
C LEU A 378 7.17 -34.17 -10.36
N LEU A 379 7.65 -34.04 -9.11
CA LEU A 379 8.41 -35.09 -8.44
C LEU A 379 7.57 -36.37 -8.29
N TRP A 380 6.30 -36.22 -7.93
CA TRP A 380 5.36 -37.33 -7.82
C TRP A 380 5.12 -38.03 -9.16
N ALA A 381 4.90 -37.26 -10.22
CA ALA A 381 4.73 -37.79 -11.56
C ALA A 381 5.97 -38.57 -12.04
N ALA A 382 7.17 -38.05 -11.78
CA ALA A 382 8.42 -38.73 -12.11
C ALA A 382 8.60 -40.04 -11.30
N SER A 383 8.19 -40.06 -10.03
CA SER A 383 8.24 -41.28 -9.21
C SER A 383 7.27 -42.35 -9.73
N MET A 384 6.09 -41.96 -10.21
CA MET A 384 5.12 -42.86 -10.82
C MET A 384 5.62 -43.45 -12.15
N THR A 385 6.26 -42.64 -13.01
CA THR A 385 6.80 -43.15 -14.28
C THR A 385 7.96 -44.12 -14.07
N VAL A 386 8.86 -43.84 -13.12
CA VAL A 386 9.94 -44.75 -12.74
C VAL A 386 9.39 -46.05 -12.18
N SER A 387 8.37 -45.98 -11.30
CA SER A 387 7.72 -47.17 -10.75
C SER A 387 7.03 -48.01 -11.83
N PHE A 388 6.38 -47.37 -12.81
CA PHE A 388 5.75 -48.05 -13.94
C PHE A 388 6.78 -48.77 -14.83
N ILE A 389 7.90 -48.12 -15.16
CA ILE A 389 8.98 -48.71 -15.97
C ILE A 389 9.62 -49.89 -15.23
N ALA A 390 9.91 -49.72 -13.93
CA ALA A 390 10.48 -50.78 -13.11
C ALA A 390 9.54 -51.99 -13.00
N ASN A 391 8.24 -51.76 -12.81
CA ASN A 391 7.25 -52.83 -12.74
C ASN A 391 7.09 -53.55 -14.11
N ARG A 392 7.14 -52.80 -15.22
CA ARG A 392 7.12 -53.38 -16.57
C ARG A 392 8.34 -54.29 -16.83
N HIS A 393 9.52 -53.92 -16.33
CA HIS A 393 10.72 -54.74 -16.46
C HIS A 393 10.75 -55.99 -15.58
N LEU A 394 9.88 -56.08 -14.56
CA LEU A 394 9.75 -57.26 -13.70
C LEU A 394 8.71 -58.27 -14.20
N VAL A 395 7.75 -57.81 -15.02
CA VAL A 395 6.67 -58.62 -15.58
C VAL A 395 6.99 -59.17 -16.98
N ALA A 396 7.93 -58.53 -17.70
CA ALA A 396 8.50 -59.03 -18.95
C ALA A 396 9.77 -59.85 -18.67
#